data_AF-A0A178ZSH0-F1
#
_entry.id   AF-A0A178ZSH0-F1
#
_cell.length_a   1.000
_cell.length_b   1.000
_cell.length_c   1.000
_cell.angle_alpha   90.00
_cell.angle_beta   90.00
_cell.angle_gamma   90.00
#
_symmetry.space_group_name_H-M   'P 1'
#
loop_
_entity.id
_entity.type
_entity.pdbx_description
1 polymer ?
#
loop_
_entity_poly.entity_id
_entity_poly.type
_entity_poly.pdbx_seq_one_letter_code
_entity_poly.pdbx_strand_id
1 'polypeptide(L)'
;MATIAQSPFLFDDLDDDSADLILQLQLHDLEEFKQSRAGKQREGSGSDAEIAAGLLEESLGDLRTFLADRRMTKSIARAVQADGTILTQNALAEEAALEDHALAHRLNGTNIDSEVKIPSKSIDDTTLSKLAGLYVSEALGQTLANCHIGPDLVQGADEEPETSTRAAMRRDTRDGNLNRHCEACREPKKYFDVVAAPCNHEYCRDCLRDLFDASLTDESLFPPRCCRQSIPLDAVSIFLTSELKREFQQKEVEFSTPNRTYCSRTECSLFISAENIVDEIANCPSCAARTYAAAGTNFATSVEHAGRRVHVFNGTKTAF
;
A
#
# COMPACT_ATOMS: atom_id res chain seq x y z
N MET A 1 -0.54 -7.07 -24.03
CA MET A 1 -1.65 -6.15 -23.67
C MET A 1 -1.12 -5.18 -22.63
N ALA A 2 -0.47 -4.11 -23.11
CA ALA A 2 0.01 -3.02 -22.29
C ALA A 2 -0.94 -1.83 -22.56
N THR A 3 -1.95 -1.67 -21.71
CA THR A 3 -2.82 -0.50 -21.73
C THR A 3 -2.05 0.67 -21.12
N ILE A 4 -1.41 1.42 -22.02
CA ILE A 4 -1.28 2.89 -22.06
C ILE A 4 -1.44 3.58 -20.70
N ALA A 5 -0.32 3.79 -20.02
CA ALA A 5 -0.14 4.89 -19.06
C ALA A 5 0.41 6.13 -19.80
N GLN A 6 -0.37 6.65 -20.73
CA GLN A 6 -0.29 8.03 -21.21
C GLN A 6 -1.69 8.58 -20.88
N SER A 7 -1.92 9.44 -19.89
CA SER A 7 -1.22 10.70 -19.60
C SER A 7 -1.69 11.26 -18.24
N PRO A 8 -0.81 11.71 -17.32
CA PRO A 8 -1.28 12.44 -16.14
C PRO A 8 -1.45 13.96 -16.35
N PHE A 9 -1.01 14.53 -17.48
CA PHE A 9 -0.74 15.97 -17.55
C PHE A 9 -1.78 16.84 -18.29
N LEU A 10 -2.95 16.31 -18.68
CA LEU A 10 -3.86 17.08 -19.56
C LEU A 10 -4.54 18.28 -18.86
N PHE A 11 -4.55 18.32 -17.52
CA PHE A 11 -5.30 19.33 -16.75
C PHE A 11 -4.56 19.88 -15.51
N ASP A 12 -3.24 19.70 -15.40
CA ASP A 12 -2.51 20.23 -14.24
C ASP A 12 -2.53 21.76 -14.21
N ASP A 13 -2.47 22.41 -15.38
CA ASP A 13 -2.49 23.86 -15.51
C ASP A 13 -3.91 24.46 -15.61
N LEU A 14 -4.95 23.62 -15.64
CA LEU A 14 -6.34 24.08 -15.78
C LEU A 14 -7.05 24.07 -14.42
N ASP A 15 -7.78 25.15 -14.12
CA ASP A 15 -8.63 25.21 -12.93
C ASP A 15 -9.80 24.22 -13.04
N ASP A 16 -10.29 23.77 -11.88
CA ASP A 16 -11.26 22.67 -11.81
C ASP A 16 -12.65 23.06 -12.36
N ASP A 17 -12.95 24.36 -12.49
CA ASP A 17 -14.22 24.84 -13.06
C ASP A 17 -14.14 24.89 -14.59
N SER A 18 -13.02 25.38 -15.13
CA SER A 18 -12.74 25.33 -16.57
C SER A 18 -12.68 23.89 -17.09
N ALA A 19 -12.04 22.97 -16.35
CA ALA A 19 -11.95 21.56 -16.73
C ALA A 19 -13.32 20.88 -16.79
N ASP A 20 -14.18 21.16 -15.80
CA ASP A 20 -15.57 20.65 -15.78
C ASP A 20 -16.39 21.22 -16.94
N LEU A 21 -16.25 22.52 -17.25
CA LEU A 21 -16.94 23.15 -18.37
C LEU A 21 -16.53 22.53 -19.71
N ILE A 22 -15.24 22.27 -19.93
CA ILE A 22 -14.75 21.63 -21.17
C ILE A 22 -15.38 20.24 -21.32
N LEU A 23 -15.41 19.44 -20.26
CA LEU A 23 -16.05 18.12 -20.30
C LEU A 23 -17.54 18.19 -20.60
N GLN A 24 -18.26 19.13 -19.98
CA GLN A 24 -19.69 19.33 -20.24
C GLN A 24 -19.95 19.67 -21.70
N LEU A 25 -19.13 20.54 -22.29
CA LEU A 25 -19.23 20.89 -23.71
C LEU A 25 -18.95 19.69 -24.62
N GLN A 26 -17.90 18.91 -24.33
CA GLN A 26 -17.56 17.72 -25.13
C GLN A 26 -18.65 16.63 -25.06
N LEU A 27 -19.25 16.43 -23.89
CA LEU A 27 -20.39 15.53 -23.72
C LEU A 27 -21.61 16.03 -24.50
N HIS A 28 -21.88 17.33 -24.47
CA HIS A 28 -22.98 17.93 -25.22
C HIS A 28 -22.81 17.77 -26.75
N ASP A 29 -21.61 18.06 -27.27
CA ASP A 29 -21.28 17.87 -28.68
C ASP A 29 -21.46 16.40 -29.11
N LEU A 30 -21.11 15.47 -28.23
CA LEU A 30 -21.23 14.04 -28.46
C LEU A 30 -22.69 13.56 -28.43
N GLU A 31 -23.51 14.11 -27.54
CA GLU A 31 -24.95 13.91 -27.53
C GLU A 31 -25.60 14.42 -28.82
N GLU A 32 -25.26 15.64 -29.27
CA GLU A 32 -25.76 16.20 -30.52
C GLU A 32 -25.33 15.35 -31.73
N PHE A 33 -24.07 14.91 -31.75
CA PHE A 33 -23.56 14.01 -32.78
C PHE A 33 -24.36 12.71 -32.85
N LYS A 34 -24.64 12.07 -31.71
CA LYS A 34 -25.44 10.84 -31.63
C LYS A 34 -26.88 11.06 -32.09
N GLN A 35 -27.51 12.15 -31.66
CA GLN A 35 -28.89 12.50 -32.05
C GLN A 35 -29.01 12.71 -33.57
N SER A 36 -28.01 13.34 -34.21
CA SER A 36 -28.00 13.60 -35.66
C SER A 36 -28.00 12.34 -36.54
N ARG A 37 -27.60 11.20 -35.97
CA ARG A 37 -27.46 9.90 -36.65
C ARG A 37 -28.52 8.87 -36.27
N ALA A 38 -29.30 9.12 -35.22
CA ALA A 38 -30.41 8.27 -34.82
C ALA A 38 -31.41 8.11 -35.98
N GLY A 39 -31.51 6.89 -36.53
CA GLY A 39 -32.49 6.53 -37.57
C GLY A 39 -31.99 6.52 -39.03
N LYS A 40 -30.69 6.75 -39.31
CA LYS A 40 -30.14 6.73 -40.70
C LYS A 40 -29.53 5.40 -41.15
N GLN A 41 -29.59 4.35 -40.33
CA GLN A 41 -28.81 3.12 -40.53
C GLN A 41 -29.70 1.88 -40.69
N ARG A 42 -29.19 0.90 -41.44
CA ARG A 42 -29.82 -0.41 -41.64
C ARG A 42 -29.66 -1.25 -40.36
N GLU A 43 -30.72 -1.92 -39.95
CA GLU A 43 -30.79 -2.70 -38.71
C GLU A 43 -29.64 -3.75 -38.65
N GLY A 44 -28.74 -3.63 -37.65
CA GLY A 44 -27.69 -4.62 -37.36
C GLY A 44 -26.24 -4.24 -37.68
N SER A 45 -25.95 -3.06 -38.22
CA SER A 45 -24.57 -2.57 -38.43
C SER A 45 -24.36 -1.21 -37.78
N GLY A 46 -23.76 -1.17 -36.58
CA GLY A 46 -23.31 0.08 -35.97
C GLY A 46 -22.20 0.68 -36.83
N SER A 47 -22.30 1.96 -37.18
CA SER A 47 -21.24 2.63 -37.94
C SER A 47 -19.98 2.72 -37.07
N ASP A 48 -18.79 2.60 -37.67
CA ASP A 48 -17.51 2.85 -36.97
C ASP A 48 -17.52 4.16 -36.17
N ALA A 49 -18.24 5.18 -36.67
CA ALA A 49 -18.40 6.46 -36.00
C ALA A 49 -19.31 6.41 -34.75
N GLU A 50 -20.30 5.51 -34.71
CA GLU A 50 -21.15 5.28 -33.53
C GLU A 50 -20.38 4.52 -32.46
N ILE A 51 -19.57 3.53 -32.86
CA ILE A 51 -18.67 2.81 -31.95
C ILE A 51 -17.64 3.78 -31.38
N ALA A 52 -17.03 4.63 -32.21
CA ALA A 52 -16.10 5.66 -31.77
C ALA A 52 -16.75 6.67 -30.81
N ALA A 53 -18.00 7.08 -31.06
CA ALA A 53 -18.74 7.96 -30.16
C ALA A 53 -19.07 7.28 -28.81
N GLY A 54 -19.34 5.96 -28.81
CA GLY A 54 -19.50 5.19 -27.57
C GLY A 54 -18.22 5.14 -26.73
N LEU A 55 -17.08 4.82 -27.36
CA LEU A 55 -15.78 4.79 -26.68
C LEU A 55 -15.36 6.16 -26.15
N LEU A 56 -15.64 7.22 -26.90
CA LEU A 56 -15.35 8.59 -26.46
C LEU A 56 -16.24 9.00 -25.28
N GLU A 57 -17.51 8.60 -25.25
CA GLU A 57 -18.39 8.84 -24.10
C GLU A 57 -17.88 8.15 -22.83
N GLU A 58 -17.45 6.87 -22.94
CA GLU A 58 -16.84 6.14 -21.83
C GLU A 58 -15.59 6.87 -21.32
N SER A 59 -14.70 7.28 -22.23
CA SER A 59 -13.48 8.02 -21.89
C SER A 59 -13.76 9.37 -21.20
N LEU A 60 -14.77 10.10 -21.65
CA LEU A 60 -15.20 11.37 -21.02
C LEU A 60 -15.85 11.12 -19.65
N GLY A 61 -16.57 10.02 -19.48
CA GLY A 61 -17.13 9.58 -18.19
C GLY A 61 -16.04 9.26 -17.17
N ASP A 62 -15.00 8.54 -17.58
CA ASP A 62 -13.82 8.26 -16.74
C ASP A 62 -13.13 9.56 -16.32
N LEU A 63 -12.92 10.47 -17.27
CA LEU A 63 -12.28 11.76 -17.01
C LEU A 63 -13.12 12.65 -16.07
N ARG A 64 -14.45 12.60 -16.19
CA ARG A 64 -15.36 13.28 -15.26
C ARG A 64 -15.24 12.74 -13.84
N THR A 65 -15.16 11.42 -13.69
CA THR A 65 -14.96 10.77 -12.39
C THR A 65 -13.63 11.21 -11.77
N PHE A 66 -12.56 11.21 -12.56
CA PHE A 66 -11.24 11.68 -12.14
C PHE A 66 -11.25 13.15 -11.66
N LEU A 67 -11.91 14.07 -12.39
CA LEU A 67 -12.00 15.47 -11.97
C LEU A 67 -12.84 15.66 -10.70
N ALA A 68 -13.93 14.90 -10.56
CA ALA A 68 -14.73 14.90 -9.34
C ALA A 68 -13.91 14.46 -8.13
N ASP A 69 -13.13 13.38 -8.27
CA ASP A 69 -12.22 12.90 -7.23
C ASP A 69 -11.14 13.95 -6.90
N ARG A 70 -10.53 14.59 -7.91
CA ARG A 70 -9.57 15.69 -7.71
C ARG A 70 -10.18 16.87 -6.95
N ARG A 71 -11.42 17.26 -7.28
CA ARG A 71 -12.13 18.34 -6.58
C ARG A 71 -12.40 17.96 -5.12
N MET A 72 -12.85 16.72 -4.89
CA MET A 72 -13.10 16.19 -3.55
C MET A 72 -11.81 16.17 -2.72
N THR A 73 -10.70 15.66 -3.25
CA THR A 73 -9.43 15.59 -2.51
C THR A 73 -8.88 16.97 -2.20
N LYS A 74 -8.97 17.93 -3.12
CA LYS A 74 -8.62 19.34 -2.83
C LYS A 74 -9.48 19.95 -1.73
N SER A 75 -10.78 19.66 -1.71
CA SER A 75 -11.69 20.12 -0.65
C SER A 75 -11.29 19.55 0.71
N ILE A 76 -11.01 18.25 0.77
CA ILE A 76 -10.53 17.58 1.99
C ILE A 76 -9.22 18.22 2.46
N ALA A 77 -8.26 18.43 1.55
CA ALA A 77 -6.99 19.05 1.89
C ALA A 77 -7.16 20.46 2.48
N ARG A 78 -8.06 21.28 1.90
CA ARG A 78 -8.38 22.62 2.44
C ARG A 78 -9.02 22.56 3.81
N ALA A 79 -9.95 21.63 4.04
CA ALA A 79 -10.58 21.45 5.35
C ALA A 79 -9.55 21.05 6.42
N VAL A 80 -8.67 20.09 6.10
CA VAL A 80 -7.59 19.66 7.01
C VAL A 80 -6.64 20.83 7.33
N GLN A 81 -6.29 21.66 6.35
CA GLN A 81 -5.45 22.83 6.57
C GLN A 81 -6.12 23.90 7.44
N ALA A 82 -7.41 24.16 7.22
CA ALA A 82 -8.17 25.15 7.97
C ALA A 82 -8.43 24.70 9.41
N ASP A 83 -8.82 23.45 9.60
CA ASP A 83 -9.26 22.92 10.89
C ASP A 83 -8.12 22.33 11.72
N GLY A 84 -6.93 22.15 11.15
CA GLY A 84 -5.81 21.46 11.78
C GLY A 84 -5.39 22.04 13.14
N THR A 85 -5.41 23.37 13.29
CA THR A 85 -5.08 24.04 14.56
C THR A 85 -6.16 23.79 15.62
N ILE A 86 -7.43 23.85 15.23
CA ILE A 86 -8.58 23.58 16.09
C ILE A 86 -8.57 22.11 16.54
N LEU A 87 -8.31 21.18 15.62
CA LEU A 87 -8.18 19.75 15.92
C LEU A 87 -7.04 19.50 16.91
N THR A 88 -5.89 20.14 16.73
CA THR A 88 -4.75 20.02 17.65
C THR A 88 -5.10 20.56 19.03
N GLN A 89 -5.74 21.72 19.12
CA GLN A 89 -6.18 22.30 20.39
C GLN A 89 -7.21 21.42 21.11
N ASN A 90 -8.18 20.88 20.38
CA ASN A 90 -9.19 19.99 20.94
C ASN A 90 -8.57 18.69 21.44
N ALA A 91 -7.61 18.12 20.71
CA ALA A 91 -6.90 16.91 21.13
C ALA A 91 -6.13 17.13 22.44
N LEU A 92 -5.40 18.25 22.56
CA LEU A 92 -4.70 18.61 23.80
C LEU A 92 -5.66 18.87 24.96
N ALA A 93 -6.80 19.51 24.70
CA ALA A 93 -7.82 19.73 25.73
C ALA A 93 -8.47 18.42 26.19
N GLU A 94 -8.70 17.48 25.28
CA GLU A 94 -9.23 16.14 25.59
C GLU A 94 -8.23 15.31 26.39
N GLU A 95 -6.94 15.35 26.03
CA GLU A 95 -5.87 14.70 26.80
C GLU A 95 -5.81 15.23 28.24
N ALA A 96 -5.82 16.57 28.41
CA ALA A 96 -5.87 17.18 29.73
C ALA A 96 -7.12 16.77 30.53
N ALA A 97 -8.29 16.73 29.88
CA ALA A 97 -9.53 16.30 30.53
C ALA A 97 -9.50 14.82 30.96
N LEU A 98 -8.86 13.95 30.17
CA LEU A 98 -8.67 12.53 30.52
C LEU A 98 -7.70 12.36 31.70
N GLU A 99 -6.63 13.13 31.75
CA GLU A 99 -5.68 13.15 32.88
C GLU A 99 -6.35 13.63 34.17
N ASP A 100 -7.13 14.71 34.08
CA ASP A 100 -7.90 15.26 35.19
C ASP A 100 -8.94 14.25 35.71
N HIS A 101 -9.64 13.57 34.80
CA HIS A 101 -10.60 12.52 35.15
C HIS A 101 -9.92 11.34 35.86
N ALA A 102 -8.79 10.86 35.33
CA ALA A 102 -8.01 9.79 35.96
C ALA A 102 -7.51 10.21 37.35
N LEU A 103 -7.02 11.45 37.50
CA LEU A 103 -6.61 11.99 38.79
C LEU A 103 -7.77 12.03 39.79
N ALA A 104 -8.94 12.52 39.39
CA ALA A 104 -10.12 12.58 40.25
C ALA A 104 -10.54 11.20 40.77
N HIS A 105 -10.51 10.18 39.92
CA HIS A 105 -10.78 8.80 40.33
C HIS A 105 -9.78 8.28 41.35
N ARG A 106 -8.48 8.52 41.15
CA ARG A 106 -7.44 8.14 42.12
C ARG A 106 -7.65 8.81 43.47
N LEU A 107 -8.06 10.08 43.49
CA LEU A 107 -8.38 10.80 44.74
C LEU A 107 -9.60 10.19 45.44
N ASN A 108 -10.57 9.65 44.69
CA ASN A 108 -11.75 8.98 45.22
C ASN A 108 -11.51 7.51 45.62
N GLY A 109 -10.25 7.03 45.56
CA GLY A 109 -9.88 5.66 45.93
C GLY A 109 -10.28 4.59 44.91
N THR A 110 -10.77 4.98 43.73
CA THR A 110 -11.07 4.09 42.61
C THR A 110 -9.94 4.18 41.60
N ASN A 111 -9.25 3.08 41.29
CA ASN A 111 -8.27 3.11 40.21
C ASN A 111 -8.98 2.78 38.89
N ILE A 112 -9.08 3.78 38.01
CA ILE A 112 -9.57 3.59 36.64
C ILE A 112 -8.37 3.81 35.72
N ASP A 113 -7.91 2.76 35.08
CA ASP A 113 -6.98 2.88 33.96
C ASP A 113 -7.79 3.38 32.76
N SER A 114 -7.49 4.58 32.27
CA SER A 114 -8.18 5.16 31.11
C SER A 114 -8.18 4.19 29.92
N GLU A 115 -9.37 3.72 29.52
CA GLU A 115 -9.57 2.80 28.39
C GLU A 115 -9.35 3.45 27.02
N VAL A 116 -9.25 4.79 26.96
CA VAL A 116 -9.01 5.52 25.72
C VAL A 116 -7.52 5.53 25.40
N LYS A 117 -7.02 4.44 24.84
CA LYS A 117 -5.75 4.45 24.11
C LYS A 117 -5.98 5.18 22.78
N ILE A 118 -5.73 6.48 22.74
CA ILE A 118 -5.59 7.20 21.47
C ILE A 118 -4.47 6.47 20.70
N PRO A 119 -4.75 5.88 19.53
CA PRO A 119 -3.72 5.15 18.79
C PRO A 119 -2.63 6.12 18.38
N SER A 120 -1.49 6.09 19.08
CA SER A 120 -0.31 6.89 18.80
C SER A 120 0.45 6.39 17.57
N LYS A 121 -0.25 5.97 16.50
CA LYS A 121 0.39 5.71 15.22
C LYS A 121 0.58 7.05 14.51
N SER A 122 1.43 7.91 15.10
CA SER A 122 2.02 9.02 14.37
C SER A 122 2.83 8.42 13.24
N ILE A 123 2.49 8.78 11.99
CA ILE A 123 3.31 8.43 10.84
C ILE A 123 4.69 9.02 11.09
N ASP A 124 5.75 8.22 10.90
CA ASP A 124 7.11 8.71 11.09
C ASP A 124 7.43 9.84 10.10
N ASP A 125 8.22 10.81 10.54
CA ASP A 125 8.45 12.01 9.74
C ASP A 125 9.15 11.71 8.40
N THR A 126 9.94 10.62 8.35
CA THR A 126 10.55 10.15 7.10
C THR A 126 9.48 9.71 6.11
N THR A 127 8.52 8.89 6.55
CA THR A 127 7.35 8.54 5.74
C THR A 127 6.54 9.78 5.35
N LEU A 128 6.29 10.71 6.27
CA LEU A 128 5.56 11.96 5.97
C LEU A 128 6.24 12.77 4.85
N SER A 129 7.56 12.95 4.93
CA SER A 129 8.34 13.65 3.91
C SER A 129 8.24 12.96 2.54
N LYS A 130 8.35 11.63 2.49
CA LYS A 130 8.22 10.86 1.24
C LYS A 130 6.81 10.96 0.66
N LEU A 131 5.78 10.82 1.49
CA LEU A 131 4.38 10.96 1.07
C LEU A 131 4.10 12.36 0.54
N ALA A 132 4.61 13.40 1.19
CA ALA A 132 4.49 14.77 0.71
C ALA A 132 5.20 14.96 -0.65
N GLY A 133 6.39 14.39 -0.82
CA GLY A 133 7.11 14.40 -2.10
C GLY A 133 6.38 13.68 -3.22
N LEU A 134 5.76 12.53 -2.92
CA LEU A 134 5.03 11.69 -3.87
C LEU A 134 3.67 12.24 -4.29
N TYR A 135 2.88 12.72 -3.33
CA TYR A 135 1.46 12.99 -3.53
C TYR A 135 1.07 14.47 -3.43
N VAL A 136 1.96 15.35 -2.98
CA VAL A 136 1.68 16.79 -2.82
C VAL A 136 2.59 17.63 -3.70
N SER A 137 3.88 17.68 -3.38
CA SER A 137 4.90 18.30 -4.21
C SER A 137 6.31 17.92 -3.75
N GLU A 138 7.23 17.81 -4.71
CA GLU A 138 8.65 17.58 -4.41
C GLU A 138 9.20 18.64 -3.45
N ALA A 139 8.81 19.91 -3.61
CA ALA A 139 9.25 21.02 -2.77
C ALA A 139 8.80 20.88 -1.30
N LEU A 140 7.53 20.51 -1.06
CA LEU A 140 7.03 20.31 0.30
C LEU A 140 7.73 19.12 0.96
N GLY A 141 7.84 18.00 0.25
CA GLY A 141 8.53 16.83 0.79
C GLY A 141 10.01 17.12 1.10
N GLN A 142 10.70 17.91 0.27
CA GLN A 142 12.08 18.33 0.54
C GLN A 142 12.17 19.26 1.74
N THR A 143 11.20 20.18 1.89
CA THR A 143 11.12 21.06 3.06
C THR A 143 11.00 20.23 4.33
N LEU A 144 10.10 19.25 4.34
CA LEU A 144 9.94 18.32 5.47
C LEU A 144 11.19 17.47 5.70
N ALA A 145 11.83 16.96 4.64
CA ALA A 145 13.08 16.21 4.76
C ALA A 145 14.19 17.02 5.42
N ASN A 146 14.31 18.30 5.06
CA ASN A 146 15.36 19.20 5.53
C ASN A 146 15.12 19.71 6.95
N CYS A 147 13.87 19.79 7.41
CA CYS A 147 13.53 20.11 8.81
C CYS A 147 14.11 19.09 9.81
N HIS A 148 14.57 17.91 9.34
CA HIS A 148 15.26 16.92 10.17
C HIS A 148 16.76 17.17 10.37
N ILE A 149 17.33 18.23 9.77
CA ILE A 149 18.71 18.65 10.01
C ILE A 149 18.72 19.80 11.03
N GLY A 150 18.33 19.51 12.28
CA GLY A 150 18.58 20.40 13.42
C GLY A 150 17.42 20.52 14.42
N PRO A 151 17.59 20.10 15.68
CA PRO A 151 16.68 20.43 16.76
C PRO A 151 17.09 21.79 17.34
N ASP A 152 16.67 22.89 16.73
CA ASP A 152 16.48 24.17 17.41
C ASP A 152 15.79 25.15 16.46
N LEU A 153 14.89 25.97 17.00
CA LEU A 153 14.09 27.02 16.33
C LEU A 153 12.69 26.58 15.84
N VAL A 154 11.88 26.08 16.77
CA VAL A 154 10.47 26.48 16.80
C VAL A 154 10.42 27.91 17.32
N GLN A 155 10.07 28.88 16.48
CA GLN A 155 9.55 30.15 16.96
C GLN A 155 8.63 30.78 15.91
N GLY A 156 7.36 30.90 16.31
CA GLY A 156 6.45 32.01 16.01
C GLY A 156 6.21 32.34 14.55
N ALA A 157 4.98 32.10 14.10
CA ALA A 157 4.40 32.84 12.99
C ALA A 157 4.25 34.31 13.40
N ASP A 158 5.25 35.14 13.11
CA ASP A 158 5.09 36.58 12.99
C ASP A 158 5.70 37.02 11.64
N GLU A 159 4.94 37.83 10.91
CA GLU A 159 5.28 38.37 9.60
C GLU A 159 6.48 39.35 9.71
N GLU A 160 7.70 38.84 9.60
CA GLU A 160 8.92 39.66 9.44
C GLU A 160 9.62 39.33 8.11
N PRO A 161 10.22 40.32 7.42
CA PRO A 161 10.78 40.15 6.09
C PRO A 161 11.97 39.18 6.11
N GLU A 162 11.99 38.28 5.13
CA GLU A 162 12.99 37.22 5.00
C GLU A 162 14.43 37.74 5.12
N THR A 163 15.15 37.26 6.13
CA THR A 163 16.56 37.61 6.35
C THR A 163 17.42 37.09 5.18
N SER A 164 18.44 37.86 4.79
CA SER A 164 19.34 37.54 3.66
C SER A 164 20.03 36.17 3.76
N THR A 165 20.12 35.59 4.96
CA THR A 165 20.56 34.22 5.25
C THR A 165 19.59 33.16 4.74
N ARG A 166 18.26 33.34 4.91
CA ARG A 166 17.24 32.40 4.38
C ARG A 166 17.20 32.43 2.85
N ALA A 167 17.39 33.61 2.25
CA ALA A 167 17.50 33.76 0.81
C ALA A 167 18.81 33.17 0.23
N ALA A 168 19.91 33.18 1.00
CA ALA A 168 21.17 32.54 0.61
C ALA A 168 21.09 31.00 0.71
N MET A 169 20.41 30.44 1.72
CA MET A 169 20.13 29.00 1.81
C MET A 169 19.24 28.50 0.66
N ARG A 170 18.37 29.36 0.11
CA ARG A 170 17.57 29.06 -1.10
C ARG A 170 18.39 29.05 -2.39
N ARG A 171 19.59 29.64 -2.42
CA ARG A 171 20.47 29.63 -3.61
C ARG A 171 21.30 28.36 -3.71
N ASP A 172 21.69 27.78 -2.58
CA ASP A 172 22.46 26.52 -2.53
C ASP A 172 21.57 25.28 -2.71
N THR A 173 20.27 25.39 -2.41
CA THR A 173 19.26 24.34 -2.60
C THR A 173 18.68 24.26 -4.02
N ARG A 174 19.13 25.14 -4.95
CA ARG A 174 18.78 25.03 -6.37
C ARG A 174 19.45 23.86 -7.08
N ASP A 175 20.47 23.26 -6.47
CA ASP A 175 21.03 21.99 -6.92
C ASP A 175 20.32 20.82 -6.21
N GLY A 176 18.98 20.84 -6.30
CA GLY A 176 18.00 19.95 -5.66
C GLY A 176 18.05 18.52 -6.20
N ASN A 177 19.23 17.92 -6.17
CA ASN A 177 19.49 16.58 -6.64
C ASN A 177 19.77 15.66 -5.44
N LEU A 178 18.74 15.45 -4.61
CA LEU A 178 18.68 14.33 -3.65
C LEU A 178 18.44 13.00 -4.40
N ASN A 179 19.07 12.81 -5.57
CA ASN A 179 18.98 11.54 -6.27
C ASN A 179 19.70 10.48 -5.43
N ARG A 180 18.90 9.52 -4.98
CA ARG A 180 19.31 8.28 -4.35
C ARG A 180 19.54 7.22 -5.42
N HIS A 181 20.27 6.17 -5.09
CA HIS A 181 20.53 5.08 -6.03
C HIS A 181 19.87 3.80 -5.52
N CYS A 182 19.16 3.10 -6.41
CA CYS A 182 18.60 1.80 -6.07
C CYS A 182 19.70 0.73 -6.10
N GLU A 183 19.81 -0.08 -5.06
CA GLU A 183 20.80 -1.16 -4.96
C GLU A 183 20.60 -2.22 -6.06
N ALA A 184 19.34 -2.50 -6.44
CA ALA A 184 19.01 -3.54 -7.41
C ALA A 184 19.23 -3.11 -8.87
N CYS A 185 18.63 -1.98 -9.30
CA CYS A 185 18.73 -1.53 -10.70
C CYS A 185 19.84 -0.52 -10.95
N ARG A 186 20.45 0.05 -9.89
CA ARG A 186 21.50 1.08 -9.95
C ARG A 186 21.09 2.38 -10.65
N GLU A 187 19.80 2.57 -10.88
CA GLU A 187 19.27 3.79 -11.47
C GLU A 187 19.14 4.89 -10.40
N PRO A 188 19.35 6.17 -10.78
CA PRO A 188 19.06 7.30 -9.93
C PRO A 188 17.54 7.44 -9.74
N LYS A 189 17.13 7.71 -8.50
CA LYS A 189 15.75 7.86 -8.07
C LYS A 189 15.64 9.07 -7.16
N LYS A 190 14.46 9.68 -7.09
CA LYS A 190 14.20 10.75 -6.13
C LYS A 190 14.17 10.18 -4.71
N TYR A 191 14.51 10.99 -3.70
CA TYR A 191 14.51 10.56 -2.30
C TYR A 191 13.18 9.96 -1.81
N PHE A 192 12.06 10.41 -2.39
CA PHE A 192 10.72 9.92 -2.06
C PHE A 192 10.34 8.63 -2.80
N ASP A 193 11.13 8.21 -3.78
CA ASP A 193 10.92 6.99 -4.57
C ASP A 193 11.90 5.87 -4.19
N VAL A 194 12.54 5.99 -3.02
CA VAL A 194 13.38 4.95 -2.44
C VAL A 194 13.02 4.66 -0.99
N VAL A 195 13.25 3.43 -0.55
CA VAL A 195 13.11 3.02 0.84
C VAL A 195 14.33 2.24 1.29
N ALA A 196 14.77 2.51 2.53
CA ALA A 196 15.92 1.86 3.11
C ALA A 196 15.52 0.52 3.73
N ALA A 197 16.26 -0.53 3.39
CA ALA A 197 16.25 -1.78 4.15
C ALA A 197 16.88 -1.58 5.54
N PRO A 198 16.71 -2.52 6.50
CA PRO A 198 17.33 -2.43 7.82
C PRO A 198 18.87 -2.27 7.82
N CYS A 199 19.52 -2.68 6.73
CA CYS A 199 20.96 -2.51 6.52
C CYS A 199 21.33 -1.19 5.82
N ASN A 200 20.40 -0.24 5.69
CA ASN A 200 20.52 1.06 5.02
C ASN A 200 20.74 1.05 3.50
N HIS A 201 20.67 -0.11 2.82
CA HIS A 201 20.61 -0.12 1.36
C HIS A 201 19.24 0.35 0.87
N GLU A 202 19.24 1.21 -0.13
CA GLU A 202 18.03 1.83 -0.68
C GLU A 202 17.53 1.07 -1.91
N TYR A 203 16.22 0.84 -1.97
CA TYR A 203 15.56 0.20 -3.10
C TYR A 203 14.48 1.13 -3.66
N CYS A 204 14.38 1.19 -4.99
CA CYS A 204 13.24 1.86 -5.62
C CYS A 204 11.96 1.04 -5.45
N ARG A 205 10.82 1.71 -5.63
CA ARG A 205 9.50 1.08 -5.51
C ARG A 205 9.36 -0.19 -6.35
N ASP A 206 9.75 -0.14 -7.63
CA ASP A 206 9.58 -1.25 -8.56
C ASP A 206 10.43 -2.47 -8.17
N CYS A 207 11.74 -2.26 -7.98
CA CYS A 207 12.65 -3.35 -7.59
C CYS A 207 12.29 -3.96 -6.25
N LEU A 208 11.77 -3.15 -5.31
CA LEU A 208 11.31 -3.68 -4.05
C LEU A 208 10.05 -4.53 -4.24
N ARG A 209 9.08 -4.08 -5.04
CA ARG A 209 7.89 -4.89 -5.35
C ARG A 209 8.28 -6.22 -5.96
N ASP A 210 9.16 -6.20 -6.97
CA ASP A 210 9.64 -7.41 -7.64
C ASP A 210 10.37 -8.36 -6.67
N LEU A 211 11.11 -7.82 -5.70
CA LEU A 211 11.75 -8.61 -4.64
C LEU A 211 10.71 -9.32 -3.75
N PHE A 212 9.63 -8.61 -3.38
CA PHE A 212 8.54 -9.20 -2.60
C PHE A 212 7.78 -10.26 -3.42
N ASP A 213 7.41 -9.96 -4.66
CA ASP A 213 6.72 -10.91 -5.56
C ASP A 213 7.53 -12.20 -5.77
N ALA A 214 8.85 -12.06 -5.98
CA ALA A 214 9.75 -13.20 -6.10
C ALA A 214 9.76 -14.05 -4.82
N SER A 215 9.75 -13.43 -3.64
CA SER A 215 9.70 -14.17 -2.36
C SER A 215 8.38 -14.91 -2.13
N LEU A 216 7.27 -14.47 -2.73
CA LEU A 216 5.98 -15.16 -2.64
C LEU A 216 5.91 -16.39 -3.55
N THR A 217 6.70 -16.36 -4.63
CA THR A 217 6.74 -17.43 -5.63
C THR A 217 7.78 -18.50 -5.27
N ASP A 218 8.96 -18.07 -4.80
CA ASP A 218 10.08 -18.94 -4.44
C ASP A 218 10.32 -18.93 -2.93
N GLU A 219 9.98 -20.03 -2.27
CA GLU A 219 10.15 -20.21 -0.83
C GLU A 219 11.61 -20.05 -0.37
N SER A 220 12.60 -20.33 -1.22
CA SER A 220 14.02 -20.16 -0.87
C SER A 220 14.41 -18.68 -0.70
N LEU A 221 13.67 -17.79 -1.36
CA LEU A 221 13.81 -16.34 -1.28
C LEU A 221 12.98 -15.73 -0.15
N PHE A 222 12.18 -16.53 0.55
CA PHE A 222 11.39 -16.08 1.68
C PHE A 222 12.17 -16.19 3.01
N PRO A 223 12.07 -15.20 3.91
CA PRO A 223 11.54 -13.85 3.68
C PRO A 223 12.49 -13.03 2.78
N PRO A 224 12.01 -11.94 2.15
CA PRO A 224 12.85 -10.97 1.44
C PRO A 224 14.00 -10.51 2.32
N ARG A 225 15.23 -10.57 1.80
CA ARG A 225 16.45 -10.22 2.55
C ARG A 225 17.31 -9.24 1.79
N CYS A 226 17.93 -8.33 2.52
CA CYS A 226 19.08 -7.55 2.06
C CYS A 226 20.23 -7.76 3.04
N CYS A 227 21.45 -8.01 2.55
CA CYS A 227 22.62 -8.29 3.42
C CYS A 227 22.38 -9.36 4.48
N ARG A 228 21.58 -10.38 4.15
CA ARG A 228 21.13 -11.46 5.06
C ARG A 228 20.23 -11.01 6.21
N GLN A 229 19.77 -9.76 6.22
CA GLN A 229 18.76 -9.25 7.14
C GLN A 229 17.39 -9.29 6.45
N SER A 230 16.38 -9.83 7.13
CA SER A 230 15.01 -9.82 6.63
C SER A 230 14.50 -8.38 6.54
N ILE A 231 13.85 -8.03 5.43
CA ILE A 231 13.19 -6.74 5.26
C ILE A 231 11.77 -6.86 5.84
N PRO A 232 11.45 -6.22 6.97
CA PRO A 232 10.12 -6.31 7.55
C PRO A 232 9.11 -5.53 6.70
N LEU A 233 7.89 -6.07 6.58
CA LEU A 233 6.82 -5.48 5.77
C LEU A 233 6.51 -4.04 6.17
N ASP A 234 6.51 -3.74 7.47
CA ASP A 234 6.19 -2.41 8.00
C ASP A 234 7.16 -1.32 7.51
N ALA A 235 8.46 -1.64 7.45
CA ALA A 235 9.50 -0.70 7.05
C ALA A 235 9.37 -0.25 5.59
N VAL A 236 8.69 -1.03 4.76
CA VAL A 236 8.54 -0.77 3.33
C VAL A 236 7.09 -0.62 2.89
N SER A 237 6.18 -0.58 3.85
CA SER A 237 4.74 -0.62 3.64
C SER A 237 4.24 0.51 2.72
N ILE A 238 4.90 1.66 2.70
CA ILE A 238 4.53 2.82 1.88
C ILE A 238 4.57 2.54 0.37
N PHE A 239 5.35 1.55 -0.07
CA PHE A 239 5.58 1.25 -1.49
C PHE A 239 4.84 0.01 -1.98
N LEU A 240 4.34 -0.81 -1.07
CA LEU A 240 3.63 -2.05 -1.40
C LEU A 240 2.12 -1.82 -1.46
N THR A 241 1.47 -2.45 -2.43
CA THR A 241 0.00 -2.43 -2.55
C THR A 241 -0.65 -3.18 -1.40
N SER A 242 -1.91 -2.85 -1.09
CA SER A 242 -2.68 -3.57 -0.06
C SER A 242 -2.84 -5.06 -0.40
N GLU A 243 -2.95 -5.38 -1.69
CA GLU A 243 -3.00 -6.76 -2.19
C GLU A 243 -1.70 -7.51 -1.88
N LEU A 244 -0.55 -6.95 -2.27
CA LEU A 244 0.75 -7.58 -2.04
C LEU A 244 1.05 -7.76 -0.54
N LYS A 245 0.68 -6.78 0.28
CA LYS A 245 0.78 -6.89 1.75
C LYS A 245 -0.03 -8.06 2.30
N ARG A 246 -1.29 -8.19 1.86
CA ARG A 246 -2.18 -9.26 2.28
C ARG A 246 -1.63 -10.63 1.87
N GLU A 247 -1.14 -10.75 0.64
CA GLU A 247 -0.56 -11.99 0.15
C GLU A 247 0.71 -12.37 0.90
N PHE A 248 1.57 -11.39 1.18
CA PHE A 248 2.77 -11.59 1.98
C PHE A 248 2.44 -12.11 3.39
N GLN A 249 1.47 -11.51 4.08
CA GLN A 249 1.04 -11.95 5.40
C GLN A 249 0.45 -13.37 5.37
N GLN A 250 -0.31 -13.72 4.32
CA GLN A 250 -0.82 -15.08 4.16
C GLN A 250 0.31 -16.08 3.92
N LYS A 251 1.28 -15.73 3.07
CA LYS A 251 2.46 -16.55 2.79
C LYS A 251 3.39 -16.68 3.99
N GLU A 252 3.48 -15.66 4.84
CA GLU A 252 4.25 -15.71 6.09
C GLU A 252 3.68 -16.77 7.04
N VAL A 253 2.36 -16.82 7.19
CA VAL A 253 1.69 -17.87 7.99
C VAL A 253 1.86 -19.25 7.35
N GLU A 254 1.65 -19.36 6.03
CA GLU A 254 1.87 -20.60 5.29
C GLU A 254 3.30 -21.10 5.51
N PHE A 255 4.30 -20.26 5.24
CA PHE A 255 5.71 -20.63 5.27
C PHE A 255 6.26 -20.88 6.68
N SER A 256 5.72 -20.21 7.70
CA SER A 256 6.05 -20.51 9.10
C SER A 256 5.35 -21.74 9.66
N THR A 257 4.30 -22.25 9.01
CA THR A 257 3.57 -23.44 9.46
C THR A 257 4.34 -24.72 9.11
N PRO A 258 4.71 -25.56 10.10
CA PRO A 258 5.29 -26.88 9.85
C PRO A 258 4.20 -27.86 9.39
N ASN A 259 4.56 -28.84 8.55
CA ASN A 259 3.62 -29.86 8.01
C ASN A 259 2.37 -29.23 7.36
N ARG A 260 2.59 -28.29 6.44
CA ARG A 260 1.53 -27.55 5.73
C ARG A 260 0.57 -28.50 5.03
N THR A 261 -0.71 -28.23 5.18
CA THR A 261 -1.77 -28.95 4.47
C THR A 261 -2.34 -28.06 3.38
N TYR A 262 -2.38 -28.58 2.16
CA TYR A 262 -2.95 -27.89 1.00
C TYR A 262 -4.21 -28.61 0.54
N CYS A 263 -5.12 -27.88 -0.08
CA CYS A 263 -6.28 -28.48 -0.72
C CYS A 263 -5.85 -29.48 -1.80
N SER A 264 -6.39 -30.70 -1.74
CA SER A 264 -6.12 -31.78 -2.69
C SER A 264 -6.61 -31.50 -4.13
N ARG A 265 -7.53 -30.55 -4.31
CA ARG A 265 -7.95 -30.12 -5.66
C ARG A 265 -6.84 -29.29 -6.28
N THR A 266 -6.28 -29.77 -7.40
CA THR A 266 -5.16 -29.13 -8.11
C THR A 266 -5.46 -27.69 -8.53
N GLU A 267 -6.68 -27.42 -8.98
CA GLU A 267 -7.14 -26.06 -9.37
C GLU A 267 -7.27 -25.11 -8.18
N CYS A 268 -7.37 -25.63 -6.95
CA CYS A 268 -7.49 -24.84 -5.74
C CYS A 268 -6.13 -24.71 -5.04
N SER A 269 -5.52 -25.84 -4.67
CA SER A 269 -4.21 -25.94 -3.99
C SER A 269 -4.00 -24.94 -2.84
N LEU A 270 -5.09 -24.46 -2.24
CA LEU A 270 -5.07 -23.43 -1.22
C LEU A 270 -4.47 -24.01 0.07
N PHE A 271 -3.59 -23.24 0.71
CA PHE A 271 -3.11 -23.56 2.05
C PHE A 271 -4.27 -23.56 3.06
N ILE A 272 -4.38 -24.60 3.88
CA ILE A 272 -5.42 -24.77 4.89
C ILE A 272 -4.80 -24.57 6.27
N SER A 273 -5.27 -23.56 7.00
CA SER A 273 -4.83 -23.29 8.38
C SER A 273 -5.23 -24.43 9.32
N ALA A 274 -4.47 -24.60 10.40
CA ALA A 274 -4.69 -25.65 11.39
C ALA A 274 -6.11 -25.61 12.02
N GLU A 275 -6.70 -24.42 12.13
CA GLU A 275 -8.08 -24.21 12.62
C GLU A 275 -9.14 -24.92 11.77
N ASN A 276 -8.84 -25.17 10.49
CA ASN A 276 -9.74 -25.83 9.56
C ASN A 276 -9.46 -27.34 9.43
N ILE A 277 -8.65 -27.90 10.34
CA ILE A 277 -8.29 -29.32 10.38
C ILE A 277 -8.89 -29.95 11.64
N VAL A 278 -9.79 -30.92 11.45
CA VAL A 278 -10.43 -31.68 12.54
C VAL A 278 -10.23 -33.16 12.28
N ASP A 279 -9.69 -33.89 13.26
CA ASP A 279 -9.43 -35.34 13.17
C ASP A 279 -8.69 -35.75 11.88
N GLU A 280 -7.62 -35.02 11.54
CA GLU A 280 -6.82 -35.20 10.31
C GLU A 280 -7.55 -34.89 8.98
N ILE A 281 -8.76 -34.35 9.05
CA ILE A 281 -9.53 -33.92 7.88
C ILE A 281 -9.49 -32.40 7.79
N ALA A 282 -8.76 -31.90 6.81
CA ALA A 282 -8.70 -30.49 6.44
C ALA A 282 -9.88 -30.12 5.53
N ASN A 283 -10.69 -29.16 5.97
CA ASN A 283 -11.80 -28.63 5.17
C ASN A 283 -11.35 -27.34 4.47
N CYS A 284 -11.36 -27.34 3.14
CA CYS A 284 -10.96 -26.16 2.37
C CYS A 284 -12.03 -25.06 2.46
N PRO A 285 -11.70 -23.85 2.95
CA PRO A 285 -12.68 -22.76 3.07
C PRO A 285 -13.12 -22.19 1.71
N SER A 286 -12.31 -22.35 0.66
CA SER A 286 -12.62 -21.82 -0.68
C SER A 286 -13.56 -22.72 -1.49
N CYS A 287 -13.31 -24.04 -1.50
CA CYS A 287 -14.01 -24.96 -2.40
C CYS A 287 -14.77 -26.09 -1.70
N ALA A 288 -14.77 -26.07 -0.36
CA ALA A 288 -15.39 -27.07 0.53
C ALA A 288 -14.87 -28.52 0.35
N ALA A 289 -13.77 -28.71 -0.37
CA ALA A 289 -13.15 -30.03 -0.52
C ALA A 289 -12.55 -30.50 0.80
N ARG A 290 -12.69 -31.81 1.08
CA ARG A 290 -12.04 -32.49 2.20
C ARG A 290 -10.69 -33.02 1.75
N THR A 291 -9.65 -32.71 2.49
CA THR A 291 -8.30 -33.21 2.25
C THR A 291 -7.78 -33.85 3.53
N TYR A 292 -7.18 -35.04 3.44
CA TYR A 292 -6.52 -35.64 4.60
C TYR A 292 -5.20 -34.93 4.84
N ALA A 293 -5.02 -34.37 6.03
CA ALA A 293 -3.77 -33.75 6.45
C ALA A 293 -2.70 -34.84 6.58
N ALA A 294 -1.49 -34.58 6.09
CA ALA A 294 -0.39 -35.53 6.26
C ALA A 294 -0.02 -35.58 7.75
N ALA A 295 -0.36 -36.68 8.43
CA ALA A 295 0.09 -36.94 9.79
C ALA A 295 1.63 -36.92 9.81
N GLY A 296 2.19 -36.10 10.70
CA GLY A 296 3.62 -36.08 10.98
C GLY A 296 4.13 -37.51 11.16
N THR A 297 5.16 -37.85 10.40
CA THR A 297 5.72 -39.19 10.27
C THR A 297 5.93 -39.88 11.62
N ASN A 298 5.14 -40.92 11.90
CA ASN A 298 5.53 -42.13 12.62
C ASN A 298 4.44 -43.20 12.47
N PHE A 299 4.31 -43.79 11.28
CA PHE A 299 3.59 -45.05 11.13
C PHE A 299 4.51 -46.09 10.51
N ALA A 300 4.86 -47.07 11.35
CA ALA A 300 5.37 -48.35 10.91
C ALA A 300 4.32 -48.97 9.97
N THR A 301 4.61 -48.98 8.67
CA THR A 301 3.80 -49.70 7.70
C THR A 301 3.94 -51.20 7.97
N SER A 302 2.95 -51.77 8.65
CA SER A 302 2.77 -53.21 8.69
C SER A 302 2.13 -53.63 7.37
N VAL A 303 2.94 -54.10 6.42
CA VAL A 303 2.43 -54.77 5.22
C VAL A 303 2.28 -56.25 5.56
N GLU A 304 1.04 -56.70 5.72
CA GLU A 304 0.74 -58.13 5.74
C GLU A 304 0.85 -58.71 4.33
N HIS A 305 1.88 -59.53 4.12
CA HIS A 305 1.88 -60.50 3.04
C HIS A 305 2.18 -61.88 3.62
N ALA A 306 1.19 -62.76 3.55
CA ALA A 306 1.29 -64.20 3.74
C ALA A 306 2.24 -64.68 4.87
N GLY A 307 1.91 -64.37 6.12
CA GLY A 307 2.21 -65.26 7.25
C GLY A 307 3.65 -65.42 7.73
N ARG A 308 4.60 -64.52 7.42
CA ARG A 308 5.90 -64.47 8.12
C ARG A 308 6.39 -63.05 8.37
N ARG A 309 6.56 -62.71 9.65
CA ARG A 309 7.09 -61.43 10.14
C ARG A 309 8.62 -61.41 9.96
N VAL A 310 9.13 -60.55 9.09
CA VAL A 310 10.57 -60.26 9.00
C VAL A 310 10.75 -58.76 9.27
N HIS A 311 11.48 -58.43 10.35
CA HIS A 311 11.86 -57.07 10.66
C HIS A 311 13.11 -56.71 9.84
N VAL A 312 12.97 -55.80 8.88
CA VAL A 312 14.12 -55.18 8.22
C VAL A 312 14.19 -53.74 8.68
N PHE A 313 15.19 -53.43 9.52
CA PHE A 313 15.58 -52.07 9.85
C PHE A 313 16.53 -51.58 8.75
N ASN A 314 16.09 -50.63 7.93
CA ASN A 314 17.02 -49.81 7.16
C ASN A 314 16.96 -48.38 7.69
N GLY A 315 18.09 -47.97 8.27
CA GLY A 315 18.27 -46.67 8.87
C GLY A 315 18.47 -45.54 7.85
N THR A 316 18.28 -44.35 8.42
CA THR A 316 18.92 -43.05 8.11
C THR A 316 18.80 -42.48 6.69
N LYS A 317 18.32 -41.24 6.63
CA LYS A 317 19.10 -40.04 6.25
C LYS A 317 18.22 -38.79 6.40
N THR A 318 18.48 -37.95 7.41
CA THR A 318 19.37 -36.76 7.41
C THR A 318 18.85 -35.62 6.54
N ALA A 319 18.52 -34.54 7.25
CA ALA A 319 18.34 -33.19 6.75
C ALA A 319 19.53 -32.69 5.93
N PHE A 320 19.22 -31.95 4.87
CA PHE A 320 19.91 -30.75 4.41
C PHE A 320 18.87 -29.82 3.79
#